data_AF-A0A6G1IU65-F1
#
_entry.id   AF-A0A6G1IU65-F1
#
_cell.length_a   1.000
_cell.length_b   1.000
_cell.length_c   1.000
_cell.angle_alpha   90.00
_cell.angle_beta   90.00
_cell.angle_gamma   90.00
#
_symmetry.space_group_name_H-M   'P 1'
#
loop_
_entity.id
_entity.type
_entity.pdbx_description
1 polymer ?
#
loop_
_entity_poly.entity_id
_entity_poly.type
_entity_poly.pdbx_seq_one_letter_code
_entity_poly.pdbx_strand_id
1 'polypeptide(L)'
;MQSIYAFIPVAGAAPLGYPSDQRPALSTRLPHPVCDFDGNADFYGLGIRVGIYLQWISSLLANRYVPEAIRNLLITNTIFLLAVAIAAAQSTAAGTLRKAESLAVQHLCFGFLFTILSIWGFRIRTKVKVSGAVFSLAEKSFRLGLSAAICGYGVWYWFVGNYKLSRESCSTATFVFGKVDSLGAIRYFYQIQSVILLLVYGILFTRLCLSWAWIATKSLMKSVMLAAALATVDRIWGRSGHLIVNFVRRWIQTFSLRFWLAINGRMVSPEFSVPTAMHEFPLLNGMIVICWMIFQYCSLLILGKIMWPKEPPLLRLNSQTFNKIPSPFKKFPTHLVWANFFASLNSICLLWGIAATECTIYWNHIYNVYSVSSTGQLIPLIIGIANFIQIVYTIILQKSQPITSDIVLVSHTLRYWTR
;
A
#
# COMPACT_ATOMS: atom_id res chain seq x y z
N MET A 1 -16.39 11.18 31.74
CA MET A 1 -16.27 9.84 31.12
C MET A 1 -17.47 8.98 31.55
N GLN A 2 -18.64 9.12 30.92
CA GLN A 2 -19.82 8.25 31.11
C GLN A 2 -21.00 8.76 30.25
N SER A 3 -20.91 8.71 28.91
CA SER A 3 -22.04 9.14 28.06
C SER A 3 -22.01 8.57 26.62
N ILE A 4 -21.78 7.27 26.40
CA ILE A 4 -22.09 6.62 25.10
C ILE A 4 -22.53 5.16 25.32
N TYR A 5 -23.61 4.95 26.07
CA TYR A 5 -24.36 3.69 26.07
C TYR A 5 -25.84 4.01 26.09
N ALA A 6 -26.42 4.23 24.92
CA ALA A 6 -27.86 4.32 24.75
C ALA A 6 -28.20 3.91 23.32
N PHE A 7 -28.31 2.60 23.07
CA PHE A 7 -29.18 1.99 22.05
C PHE A 7 -29.20 0.47 22.26
N ILE A 8 -30.03 0.02 23.21
CA ILE A 8 -30.54 -1.35 23.29
C ILE A 8 -32.04 -1.22 23.58
N PRO A 9 -32.96 -1.70 22.72
CA PRO A 9 -34.35 -1.81 23.12
C PRO A 9 -34.52 -3.08 23.97
N VAL A 10 -35.08 -2.84 25.14
CA VAL A 10 -35.66 -3.80 26.06
C VAL A 10 -36.89 -4.44 25.40
N ALA A 11 -36.96 -5.77 25.42
CA ALA A 11 -38.21 -6.52 25.41
C ALA A 11 -38.12 -7.55 26.54
N GLY A 12 -39.00 -7.39 27.53
CA GLY A 12 -39.04 -8.19 28.74
C GLY A 12 -40.05 -9.34 28.71
N ALA A 13 -39.83 -10.23 29.68
CA ALA A 13 -40.75 -11.13 30.36
C ALA A 13 -41.37 -12.32 29.59
N ALA A 14 -40.99 -13.55 29.96
CA ALA A 14 -41.69 -14.33 31.00
C ALA A 14 -40.96 -15.66 31.28
N PRO A 15 -40.95 -16.18 32.53
CA PRO A 15 -40.55 -17.55 32.83
C PRO A 15 -41.81 -18.44 32.98
N LEU A 16 -41.88 -19.54 32.24
CA LEU A 16 -42.84 -20.62 32.50
C LEU A 16 -42.10 -21.96 32.43
N GLY A 17 -42.18 -22.71 33.54
CA GLY A 17 -41.64 -24.05 33.66
C GLY A 17 -42.68 -25.15 33.38
N TYR A 18 -42.13 -26.38 33.29
CA TYR A 18 -42.74 -27.73 33.21
C TYR A 18 -43.24 -28.24 31.85
N PRO A 19 -43.29 -29.58 31.61
CA PRO A 19 -42.35 -30.66 31.92
C PRO A 19 -41.92 -31.47 30.66
N SER A 20 -41.05 -32.45 30.88
CA SER A 20 -40.61 -33.51 29.97
C SER A 20 -41.71 -34.19 29.15
N ASP A 21 -41.49 -34.37 27.85
CA ASP A 21 -41.95 -35.58 27.15
C ASP A 21 -41.11 -35.92 25.92
N GLN A 22 -40.82 -37.21 25.77
CA GLN A 22 -39.98 -37.81 24.72
C GLN A 22 -40.72 -37.87 23.37
N ARG A 23 -40.12 -37.32 22.29
CA ARG A 23 -40.24 -37.84 20.89
C ARG A 23 -39.34 -37.09 19.88
N PRO A 24 -39.14 -37.66 18.68
CA PRO A 24 -37.89 -38.26 18.18
C PRO A 24 -36.88 -37.26 17.61
N ALA A 25 -35.62 -37.69 17.55
CA ALA A 25 -34.47 -36.95 17.02
C ALA A 25 -34.65 -36.54 15.55
N LEU A 26 -35.18 -35.35 15.32
CA LEU A 26 -34.90 -34.57 14.13
C LEU A 26 -33.54 -33.90 14.36
N SER A 27 -32.55 -34.19 13.53
CA SER A 27 -31.20 -33.61 13.58
C SER A 27 -31.24 -32.11 13.27
N THR A 28 -31.70 -31.31 14.22
CA THR A 28 -31.40 -29.89 14.29
C THR A 28 -29.92 -29.78 14.64
N ARG A 29 -29.12 -29.23 13.70
CA ARG A 29 -27.74 -28.83 13.94
C ARG A 29 -27.69 -28.09 15.29
N LEU A 30 -27.07 -28.72 16.29
CA LEU A 30 -26.76 -28.04 17.54
C LEU A 30 -26.01 -26.75 17.19
N PRO A 31 -26.42 -25.57 17.70
CA PRO A 31 -25.63 -24.37 17.53
C PRO A 31 -24.26 -24.67 18.13
N HIS A 32 -23.22 -24.66 17.28
CA HIS A 32 -21.85 -24.86 17.73
C HIS A 32 -21.58 -23.89 18.89
N PRO A 33 -21.00 -24.35 20.01
CA PRO A 33 -20.73 -23.48 21.14
C PRO A 33 -19.86 -22.30 20.68
N VAL A 34 -20.21 -21.10 21.14
CA VAL A 34 -19.36 -19.92 20.97
C VAL A 34 -18.15 -20.14 21.87
N CYS A 35 -16.96 -20.10 21.29
CA CYS A 35 -15.73 -20.42 22.01
C CYS A 35 -14.96 -19.17 22.34
N ASP A 36 -14.66 -19.09 23.62
CA ASP A 36 -13.91 -18.04 24.27
C ASP A 36 -12.43 -18.40 24.20
N PHE A 37 -11.60 -17.48 23.70
CA PHE A 37 -10.15 -17.75 23.64
C PHE A 37 -9.29 -16.48 23.71
N ASP A 38 -8.05 -16.69 24.13
CA ASP A 38 -7.04 -15.64 24.17
C ASP A 38 -6.48 -15.37 22.78
N GLY A 39 -6.72 -14.15 22.30
CA GLY A 39 -6.21 -13.67 21.03
C GLY A 39 -4.77 -13.19 21.12
N ASN A 40 -4.03 -13.33 20.02
CA ASN A 40 -2.69 -12.77 19.94
C ASN A 40 -2.74 -11.26 19.64
N ALA A 41 -2.48 -10.47 20.69
CA ALA A 41 -2.48 -9.01 20.62
C ALA A 41 -1.39 -8.43 19.71
N ASP A 42 -0.35 -9.18 19.33
CA ASP A 42 0.68 -8.71 18.41
C ASP A 42 0.25 -8.73 16.94
N PHE A 43 -0.88 -9.37 16.61
CA PHE A 43 -1.42 -9.37 15.24
C PHE A 43 -2.44 -8.27 14.99
N TYR A 44 -3.36 -8.09 15.94
CA TYR A 44 -4.50 -7.19 15.82
C TYR A 44 -4.91 -6.62 17.18
N GLY A 45 -3.99 -6.49 18.13
CA GLY A 45 -4.25 -5.86 19.42
C GLY A 45 -4.65 -4.40 19.28
N LEU A 46 -5.11 -3.80 20.38
CA LEU A 46 -5.71 -2.47 20.39
C LEU A 46 -4.80 -1.41 19.75
N GLY A 47 -3.50 -1.42 20.07
CA GLY A 47 -2.56 -0.42 19.54
C GLY A 47 -2.38 -0.52 18.02
N ILE A 48 -2.35 -1.74 17.48
CA ILE A 48 -2.27 -1.98 16.02
C ILE A 48 -3.55 -1.48 15.36
N ARG A 49 -4.72 -1.89 15.86
CA ARG A 49 -6.03 -1.51 15.29
C ARG A 49 -6.23 0.00 15.30
N VAL A 50 -6.07 0.65 16.45
CA VAL A 50 -6.24 2.11 16.57
C VAL A 50 -5.23 2.85 15.70
N GLY A 51 -3.96 2.41 15.67
CA GLY A 51 -2.94 2.97 14.79
C GLY A 51 -3.34 2.89 13.31
N ILE A 52 -3.83 1.73 12.87
CA ILE A 52 -4.32 1.52 11.50
C ILE A 52 -5.55 2.39 11.20
N TYR A 53 -6.51 2.49 12.12
CA TYR A 53 -7.72 3.31 11.93
C TYR A 53 -7.39 4.79 11.80
N LEU A 54 -6.53 5.31 12.68
CA LEU A 54 -6.04 6.70 12.59
C LEU A 54 -5.30 6.93 11.28
N GLN A 55 -4.56 5.95 10.81
CA GLN A 55 -3.83 6.01 9.57
C GLN A 55 -4.77 6.02 8.34
N TRP A 56 -5.86 5.25 8.36
CA TRP A 56 -6.93 5.28 7.34
C TRP A 56 -7.58 6.66 7.28
N ILE A 57 -7.93 7.22 8.43
CA ILE A 57 -8.55 8.55 8.54
C ILE A 57 -7.57 9.63 8.05
N SER A 58 -6.31 9.57 8.47
CA SER A 58 -5.25 10.51 8.05
C SER A 58 -5.08 10.53 6.54
N SER A 59 -5.08 9.35 5.91
CA SER A 59 -4.96 9.20 4.46
C SER A 59 -6.19 9.75 3.72
N LEU A 60 -7.39 9.53 4.25
CA LEU A 60 -8.63 10.11 3.70
C LEU A 60 -8.62 11.65 3.76
N LEU A 61 -8.19 12.21 4.89
CA LEU A 61 -8.07 13.66 5.09
C LEU A 61 -7.00 14.27 4.19
N ALA A 62 -5.80 13.67 4.13
CA ALA A 62 -4.71 14.13 3.27
C ALA A 62 -5.10 14.09 1.78
N ASN A 63 -5.80 13.05 1.34
CA ASN A 63 -6.33 12.94 -0.02
C ASN A 63 -7.24 14.12 -0.41
N ARG A 64 -7.94 14.71 0.56
CA ARG A 64 -8.87 15.83 0.33
C ARG A 64 -8.21 17.20 0.50
N TYR A 65 -7.42 17.37 1.54
CA TYR A 65 -6.98 18.67 2.02
C TYR A 65 -5.48 18.91 1.85
N VAL A 66 -4.64 17.89 2.02
CA VAL A 66 -3.17 18.01 2.05
C VAL A 66 -2.52 17.05 1.05
N PRO A 67 -2.62 17.33 -0.27
CA PRO A 67 -2.17 16.39 -1.29
C PRO A 67 -0.67 16.10 -1.26
N GLU A 68 0.13 17.02 -0.71
CA GLU A 68 1.58 16.90 -0.57
C GLU A 68 1.99 15.79 0.41
N ALA A 69 1.19 15.56 1.46
CA ALA A 69 1.49 14.57 2.48
C ALA A 69 1.09 13.13 2.09
N ILE A 70 0.29 12.95 1.03
CA ILE A 70 -0.25 11.64 0.62
C ILE A 70 0.87 10.64 0.33
N ARG A 71 1.94 11.06 -0.33
CA ARG A 71 3.04 10.15 -0.70
C ARG A 71 3.67 9.51 0.54
N ASN A 72 3.93 10.30 1.58
CA ASN A 72 4.51 9.81 2.83
C ASN A 72 3.53 8.88 3.56
N LEU A 73 2.25 9.26 3.63
CA LEU A 73 1.22 8.42 4.24
C LEU A 73 1.07 7.08 3.52
N LEU A 74 1.11 7.06 2.18
CA LEU A 74 1.05 5.82 1.40
C LEU A 74 2.22 4.89 1.69
N ILE A 75 3.42 5.42 1.92
CA ILE A 75 4.59 4.62 2.32
C ILE A 75 4.32 3.99 3.68
N THR A 76 3.92 4.78 4.69
CA THR A 76 3.58 4.27 6.03
C THR A 76 2.47 3.21 5.97
N ASN A 77 1.41 3.45 5.18
CA ASN A 77 0.31 2.50 4.97
C ASN A 77 0.79 1.19 4.39
N THR A 78 1.71 1.27 3.44
CA THR A 78 2.28 0.09 2.79
C THR A 78 3.11 -0.71 3.79
N ILE A 79 3.86 -0.04 4.68
CA ILE A 79 4.62 -0.71 5.75
C ILE A 79 3.67 -1.42 6.72
N PHE A 80 2.61 -0.77 7.18
CA PHE A 80 1.61 -1.40 8.04
C PHE A 80 0.93 -2.59 7.38
N LEU A 81 0.50 -2.43 6.12
CA LEU A 81 -0.12 -3.52 5.38
C LEU A 81 0.84 -4.70 5.20
N LEU A 82 2.11 -4.42 4.89
CA LEU A 82 3.14 -5.46 4.75
C LEU A 82 3.36 -6.18 6.08
N ALA A 83 3.48 -5.45 7.18
CA ALA A 83 3.69 -6.03 8.51
C ALA A 83 2.54 -6.96 8.90
N VAL A 84 1.29 -6.51 8.73
CA VAL A 84 0.09 -7.31 9.02
C VAL A 84 0.01 -8.53 8.10
N ALA A 85 0.33 -8.39 6.81
CA ALA A 85 0.34 -9.50 5.86
C ALA A 85 1.43 -10.54 6.17
N ILE A 86 2.63 -10.12 6.56
CA ILE A 86 3.72 -11.02 6.97
C ILE A 86 3.34 -11.75 8.26
N ALA A 87 2.81 -11.04 9.26
CA ALA A 87 2.34 -11.65 10.50
C ALA A 87 1.26 -12.72 10.23
N ALA A 88 0.29 -12.41 9.36
CA ALA A 88 -0.72 -13.36 8.92
C ALA A 88 -0.08 -14.61 8.28
N ALA A 89 0.83 -14.41 7.33
CA ALA A 89 1.47 -15.50 6.59
C ALA A 89 2.33 -16.39 7.50
N GLN A 90 3.15 -15.77 8.35
CA GLN A 90 4.04 -16.48 9.28
C GLN A 90 3.24 -17.29 10.31
N SER A 91 2.20 -16.70 10.91
CA SER A 91 1.40 -17.38 11.93
C SER A 91 0.46 -18.43 11.34
N THR A 92 0.05 -18.24 10.09
CA THR A 92 -0.63 -19.29 9.32
C THR A 92 0.31 -20.46 9.08
N ALA A 93 1.56 -20.20 8.65
CA ALA A 93 2.56 -21.25 8.41
C ALA A 93 2.97 -21.98 9.70
N ALA A 94 3.05 -21.27 10.82
CA ALA A 94 3.31 -21.86 12.14
C ALA A 94 2.10 -22.63 12.71
N GLY A 95 0.92 -22.51 12.11
CA GLY A 95 -0.30 -23.15 12.61
C GLY A 95 -0.74 -22.64 13.99
N THR A 96 -0.38 -21.40 14.34
CA THR A 96 -0.76 -20.74 15.59
C THR A 96 -1.96 -19.82 15.42
N LEU A 97 -2.22 -19.36 14.20
CA LEU A 97 -3.32 -18.46 13.89
C LEU A 97 -4.67 -19.20 13.91
N ARG A 98 -5.64 -18.71 14.69
CA ARG A 98 -7.00 -19.28 14.70
C ARG A 98 -7.87 -18.68 13.59
N LYS A 99 -9.00 -19.34 13.29
CA LYS A 99 -9.94 -18.97 12.22
C LYS A 99 -10.48 -17.54 12.36
N ALA A 100 -10.92 -17.15 13.55
CA ALA A 100 -11.45 -15.81 13.82
C ALA A 100 -10.35 -14.72 13.78
N GLU A 101 -9.13 -15.05 14.20
CA GLU A 101 -7.99 -14.15 14.15
C GLU A 101 -7.55 -13.87 12.72
N SER A 102 -7.44 -14.92 11.90
CA SER A 102 -7.16 -14.80 10.46
C SER A 102 -8.23 -13.95 9.77
N LEU A 103 -9.50 -14.09 10.16
CA LEU A 103 -10.58 -13.26 9.65
C LEU A 103 -10.42 -11.78 10.05
N ALA A 104 -10.11 -11.48 11.31
CA ALA A 104 -9.88 -10.10 11.78
C ALA A 104 -8.69 -9.44 11.05
N VAL A 105 -7.57 -10.17 10.93
CA VAL A 105 -6.38 -9.73 10.20
C VAL A 105 -6.69 -9.49 8.71
N GLN A 106 -7.50 -10.36 8.12
CA GLN A 106 -7.92 -10.22 6.73
C GLN A 106 -8.82 -8.98 6.53
N HIS A 107 -9.71 -8.66 7.46
CA HIS A 107 -10.49 -7.42 7.43
C HIS A 107 -9.60 -6.17 7.49
N LEU A 108 -8.56 -6.17 8.34
CA LEU A 108 -7.57 -5.08 8.37
C LEU A 108 -6.88 -4.93 7.00
N CYS A 109 -6.41 -6.03 6.41
CA CYS A 109 -5.77 -6.00 5.09
C CYS A 109 -6.70 -5.48 3.99
N PHE A 110 -7.95 -5.96 3.92
CA PHE A 110 -8.93 -5.48 2.94
C PHE A 110 -9.37 -4.03 3.21
N GLY A 111 -9.38 -3.61 4.48
CA GLY A 111 -9.61 -2.21 4.85
C GLY A 111 -8.58 -1.29 4.20
N PHE A 112 -7.28 -1.64 4.24
CA PHE A 112 -6.26 -0.89 3.49
C PHE A 112 -6.52 -0.87 1.98
N LEU A 113 -6.89 -2.02 1.40
CA LEU A 113 -7.16 -2.13 -0.04
C LEU A 113 -8.37 -1.30 -0.47
N PHE A 114 -9.46 -1.27 0.29
CA PHE A 114 -10.65 -0.52 -0.13
C PHE A 114 -10.59 0.98 0.18
N THR A 115 -9.87 1.37 1.23
CA THR A 115 -9.84 2.77 1.67
C THR A 115 -8.67 3.57 1.09
N ILE A 116 -7.45 3.02 1.18
CA ILE A 116 -6.20 3.73 0.88
C ILE A 116 -5.62 3.27 -0.45
N LEU A 117 -5.44 1.96 -0.60
CA LEU A 117 -4.72 1.31 -1.70
C LEU A 117 -5.68 0.80 -2.78
N SER A 118 -6.85 1.42 -2.91
CA SER A 118 -7.84 1.00 -3.88
C SER A 118 -7.23 1.03 -5.29
N ILE A 119 -7.79 0.23 -6.18
CA ILE A 119 -7.52 0.31 -7.64
C ILE A 119 -7.65 1.77 -8.13
N TRP A 120 -8.34 2.61 -7.36
CA TRP A 120 -8.60 4.04 -7.53
C TRP A 120 -7.72 4.97 -6.69
N GLY A 121 -6.76 4.46 -5.92
CA GLY A 121 -5.70 5.21 -5.20
C GLY A 121 -4.78 6.03 -6.11
N PHE A 122 -5.03 5.98 -7.43
CA PHE A 122 -4.56 6.95 -8.42
C PHE A 122 -5.29 8.30 -8.38
N ARG A 123 -6.41 8.44 -7.66
CA ARG A 123 -7.10 9.72 -7.47
C ARG A 123 -6.49 10.52 -6.33
N ILE A 124 -5.22 10.86 -6.49
CA ILE A 124 -4.69 12.05 -5.85
C ILE A 124 -5.36 13.23 -6.53
N ARG A 125 -6.15 14.01 -5.79
CA ARG A 125 -6.56 15.34 -6.25
C ARG A 125 -5.31 16.20 -6.33
N THR A 126 -4.58 16.13 -7.44
CA THR A 126 -3.53 17.11 -7.69
C THR A 126 -4.17 18.42 -8.11
N LYS A 127 -4.33 19.32 -7.12
CA LYS A 127 -4.23 20.76 -7.36
C LYS A 127 -2.77 21.21 -7.63
N VAL A 128 -1.84 20.27 -7.86
CA VAL A 128 -0.48 20.58 -8.32
C VAL A 128 -0.58 20.94 -9.80
N LYS A 129 -0.55 22.24 -10.10
CA LYS A 129 -0.82 22.85 -11.41
C LYS A 129 0.07 22.38 -12.57
N VAL A 130 1.10 21.54 -12.38
CA VAL A 130 2.03 21.18 -13.47
C VAL A 130 2.46 19.70 -13.51
N SER A 131 2.25 18.92 -12.45
CA SER A 131 2.59 17.50 -12.46
C SER A 131 1.73 16.77 -11.45
N GLY A 132 0.88 15.84 -11.91
CA GLY A 132 0.26 14.85 -11.03
C GLY A 132 1.33 14.20 -10.13
N ALA A 133 0.98 13.73 -8.95
CA ALA A 133 1.94 13.04 -8.07
C ALA A 133 2.51 11.83 -8.82
N VAL A 134 3.74 11.95 -9.31
CA VAL A 134 4.41 10.90 -10.09
C VAL A 134 5.01 9.92 -9.10
N PHE A 135 4.30 8.83 -8.82
CA PHE A 135 4.90 7.70 -8.12
C PHE A 135 5.87 6.97 -9.03
N SER A 136 7.02 6.55 -8.46
CA SER A 136 7.95 5.67 -9.14
C SER A 136 7.24 4.39 -9.60
N LEU A 137 7.70 3.82 -10.72
CA LEU A 137 7.15 2.56 -11.20
C LEU A 137 7.37 1.43 -10.18
N ALA A 138 8.51 1.46 -9.47
CA ALA A 138 8.85 0.52 -8.41
C ALA A 138 7.85 0.53 -7.26
N GLU A 139 7.50 1.71 -6.73
CA GLU A 139 6.52 1.83 -5.65
C GLU A 139 5.13 1.32 -6.04
N LYS A 140 4.67 1.65 -7.26
CA LYS A 140 3.39 1.14 -7.78
C LYS A 140 3.41 -0.39 -7.84
N SER A 141 4.54 -0.96 -8.26
CA SER A 141 4.72 -2.41 -8.42
C SER A 141 4.71 -3.14 -7.10
N PHE A 142 5.42 -2.59 -6.11
CA PHE A 142 5.46 -3.18 -4.78
C PHE A 142 4.07 -3.22 -4.14
N ARG A 143 3.36 -2.08 -4.14
CA ARG A 143 2.00 -2.00 -3.56
C ARG A 143 1.01 -2.91 -4.28
N LEU A 144 1.11 -2.99 -5.60
CA LEU A 144 0.22 -3.83 -6.39
C LEU A 144 0.50 -5.33 -6.21
N GLY A 145 1.78 -5.71 -6.15
CA GLY A 145 2.20 -7.08 -5.84
C GLY A 145 1.76 -7.49 -4.43
N LEU A 146 1.94 -6.62 -3.44
CA LEU A 146 1.46 -6.85 -2.08
C LEU A 146 -0.07 -7.03 -2.03
N SER A 147 -0.82 -6.18 -2.76
CA SER A 147 -2.28 -6.29 -2.85
C SER A 147 -2.72 -7.61 -3.50
N ALA A 148 -2.03 -8.03 -4.57
CA ALA A 148 -2.31 -9.31 -5.22
C ALA A 148 -2.01 -10.51 -4.30
N ALA A 149 -0.91 -10.46 -3.54
CA ALA A 149 -0.56 -11.49 -2.56
C ALA A 149 -1.62 -11.63 -1.45
N ILE A 150 -2.10 -10.51 -0.92
CA ILE A 150 -3.19 -10.48 0.08
C ILE A 150 -4.49 -11.05 -0.50
N CYS A 151 -4.83 -10.70 -1.75
CA CYS A 151 -6.00 -11.28 -2.42
C CYS A 151 -5.85 -12.80 -2.59
N GLY A 152 -4.64 -13.28 -2.92
CA GLY A 152 -4.32 -14.70 -2.99
C GLY A 152 -4.50 -15.40 -1.64
N TYR A 153 -4.02 -14.79 -0.55
CA TYR A 153 -4.27 -15.28 0.81
C TYR A 153 -5.77 -15.32 1.13
N GLY A 154 -6.53 -14.31 0.73
CA GLY A 154 -7.99 -14.27 0.89
C GLY A 154 -8.72 -15.41 0.18
N VAL A 155 -8.34 -15.71 -1.06
CA VAL A 155 -8.87 -16.88 -1.80
C VAL A 155 -8.54 -18.17 -1.05
N TRP A 156 -7.28 -18.35 -0.64
CA TRP A 156 -6.88 -19.53 0.13
C TRP A 156 -7.70 -19.65 1.43
N TYR A 157 -7.90 -18.56 2.17
CA TYR A 157 -8.67 -18.56 3.41
C TYR A 157 -10.10 -19.04 3.17
N TRP A 158 -10.83 -18.43 2.23
CA TRP A 158 -12.25 -18.75 2.04
C TRP A 158 -12.51 -20.12 1.41
N PHE A 159 -11.55 -20.67 0.65
CA PHE A 159 -11.68 -22.01 0.05
C PHE A 159 -11.13 -23.12 0.94
N VAL A 160 -10.04 -22.88 1.67
CA VAL A 160 -9.30 -23.92 2.39
C VAL A 160 -9.09 -23.54 3.85
N GLY A 161 -8.57 -22.35 4.13
CA GLY A 161 -8.19 -21.93 5.49
C GLY A 161 -9.35 -21.96 6.48
N ASN A 162 -10.55 -21.52 6.08
CA ASN A 162 -11.76 -21.45 6.90
C ASN A 162 -12.20 -22.84 7.43
N TYR A 163 -11.76 -23.93 6.78
CA TYR A 163 -11.95 -25.31 7.25
C TYR A 163 -10.72 -25.85 7.97
N LYS A 164 -9.51 -25.61 7.44
CA LYS A 164 -8.26 -26.20 7.97
C LYS A 164 -7.76 -25.54 9.26
N LEU A 165 -8.07 -24.27 9.49
CA LEU A 165 -7.73 -23.55 10.72
C LEU A 165 -8.63 -23.96 11.91
N SER A 166 -9.57 -24.90 11.69
CA SER A 166 -10.49 -25.41 12.71
C SER A 166 -9.80 -26.46 13.58
N ARG A 167 -9.07 -26.01 14.62
CA ARG A 167 -8.69 -26.90 15.73
C ARG A 167 -9.81 -27.07 16.76
N GLU A 168 -10.85 -26.25 16.69
CA GLU A 168 -11.96 -26.22 17.64
C GLU A 168 -13.31 -26.29 16.91
N SER A 169 -14.30 -26.97 17.49
CA SER A 169 -15.64 -27.23 16.92
C SER A 169 -16.59 -26.01 16.98
N CYS A 170 -16.03 -24.80 16.88
CA CYS A 170 -16.70 -23.55 17.23
C CYS A 170 -17.13 -22.78 15.98
N SER A 171 -18.34 -22.22 16.00
CA SER A 171 -18.80 -21.31 14.94
C SER A 171 -17.99 -20.01 14.99
N THR A 172 -17.64 -19.46 13.83
CA THR A 172 -16.94 -18.18 13.74
C THR A 172 -17.88 -17.15 13.18
N ALA A 173 -18.17 -16.11 13.94
CA ALA A 173 -19.01 -15.02 13.47
C ALA A 173 -18.20 -14.06 12.56
N THR A 174 -18.80 -13.60 11.48
CA THR A 174 -18.29 -12.53 10.62
C THR A 174 -19.32 -11.41 10.55
N PHE A 175 -18.85 -10.19 10.31
CA PHE A 175 -19.68 -9.03 10.10
C PHE A 175 -19.92 -8.77 8.61
N VAL A 176 -21.20 -8.58 8.26
CA VAL A 176 -21.62 -8.06 6.95
C VAL A 176 -22.44 -6.80 7.17
N PHE A 177 -23.59 -6.95 7.84
CA PHE A 177 -24.45 -5.90 8.41
C PHE A 177 -25.10 -6.37 9.74
N GLY A 178 -24.59 -7.47 10.29
CA GLY A 178 -25.13 -8.19 11.43
C GLY A 178 -24.28 -9.44 11.71
N LYS A 179 -24.55 -10.14 12.82
CA LYS A 179 -23.82 -11.35 13.23
C LYS A 179 -24.22 -12.51 12.32
N VAL A 180 -23.28 -13.00 11.52
CA VAL A 180 -23.50 -14.12 10.59
C VAL A 180 -22.41 -15.16 10.78
N ASP A 181 -22.74 -16.45 10.74
CA ASP A 181 -21.75 -17.51 10.81
C ASP A 181 -20.94 -17.62 9.51
N SER A 182 -19.62 -17.71 9.62
CA SER A 182 -18.69 -17.71 8.49
C SER A 182 -18.74 -18.98 7.65
N LEU A 183 -19.32 -20.06 8.18
CA LEU A 183 -19.57 -21.31 7.45
C LEU A 183 -20.95 -21.36 6.78
N GLY A 184 -21.79 -20.34 7.02
CA GLY A 184 -23.12 -20.22 6.41
C GLY A 184 -23.07 -19.82 4.92
N ALA A 185 -24.23 -19.38 4.40
CA ALA A 185 -24.38 -18.98 2.99
C ALA A 185 -23.44 -17.81 2.60
N ILE A 186 -23.04 -16.97 3.56
CA ILE A 186 -22.13 -15.84 3.32
C ILE A 186 -20.75 -16.29 2.83
N ARG A 187 -20.36 -17.53 3.09
CA ARG A 187 -19.11 -18.11 2.58
C ARG A 187 -19.03 -18.00 1.06
N TYR A 188 -20.10 -18.31 0.34
CA TYR A 188 -20.12 -18.27 -1.12
C TYR A 188 -19.91 -16.84 -1.63
N PHE A 189 -20.50 -15.85 -0.96
CA PHE A 189 -20.28 -14.44 -1.29
C PHE A 189 -18.81 -14.05 -1.16
N TYR A 190 -18.16 -14.37 -0.04
CA TYR A 190 -16.74 -14.05 0.15
C TYR A 190 -15.80 -14.87 -0.74
N GLN A 191 -16.14 -16.12 -1.06
CA GLN A 191 -15.41 -16.90 -2.06
C GLN A 191 -15.43 -16.20 -3.43
N ILE A 192 -16.60 -15.81 -3.91
CA ILE A 192 -16.75 -15.08 -5.18
C ILE A 192 -16.01 -13.73 -5.11
N GLN A 193 -16.21 -12.95 -4.04
CA GLN A 193 -15.55 -11.66 -3.86
C GLN A 193 -14.03 -11.79 -3.88
N SER A 194 -13.46 -12.78 -3.16
CA SER A 194 -12.01 -12.98 -3.10
C SER A 194 -11.40 -13.34 -4.46
N VAL A 195 -12.10 -14.16 -5.26
CA VAL A 195 -11.68 -14.51 -6.62
C VAL A 195 -11.74 -13.29 -7.54
N ILE A 196 -12.83 -12.50 -7.49
CA ILE A 196 -12.95 -11.27 -8.29
C ILE A 196 -11.80 -10.30 -7.97
N LEU A 197 -11.51 -10.09 -6.69
CA LEU A 197 -10.43 -9.20 -6.28
C LEU A 197 -9.06 -9.72 -6.74
N LEU A 198 -8.79 -11.02 -6.62
CA LEU A 198 -7.57 -11.61 -7.14
C LEU A 198 -7.45 -11.44 -8.65
N LEU A 199 -8.53 -11.62 -9.41
CA LEU A 199 -8.52 -11.39 -10.87
C LEU A 199 -8.22 -9.92 -11.19
N VAL A 200 -8.86 -8.97 -10.52
CA VAL A 200 -8.64 -7.54 -10.78
C VAL A 200 -7.21 -7.14 -10.44
N TYR A 201 -6.73 -7.44 -9.23
CA TYR A 201 -5.38 -7.10 -8.81
C TYR A 201 -4.31 -7.89 -9.59
N GLY A 202 -4.61 -9.15 -9.94
CA GLY A 202 -3.75 -9.99 -10.78
C GLY A 202 -3.59 -9.46 -12.20
N ILE A 203 -4.69 -9.06 -12.86
CA ILE A 203 -4.64 -8.43 -14.19
C ILE A 203 -3.86 -7.11 -14.16
N LEU A 204 -4.07 -6.30 -13.13
CA LEU A 204 -3.31 -5.06 -12.98
C LEU A 204 -1.81 -5.35 -12.78
N PHE A 205 -1.48 -6.36 -11.97
CA PHE A 205 -0.11 -6.77 -11.72
C PHE A 205 0.57 -7.31 -12.98
N THR A 206 -0.10 -8.16 -13.77
CA THR A 206 0.44 -8.68 -15.03
C THR A 206 0.66 -7.57 -16.05
N ARG A 207 -0.29 -6.63 -16.21
CA ARG A 207 -0.10 -5.45 -17.06
C ARG A 207 1.10 -4.61 -16.63
N LEU A 208 1.35 -4.52 -15.33
CA LEU A 208 2.51 -3.82 -14.79
C LEU A 208 3.81 -4.58 -15.10
N CYS A 209 3.86 -5.88 -14.91
CA CYS A 209 5.00 -6.72 -15.30
C CYS A 209 5.31 -6.62 -16.80
N LEU A 210 4.28 -6.60 -17.66
CA LEU A 210 4.45 -6.37 -19.11
C LEU A 210 5.01 -4.97 -19.40
N SER A 211 4.57 -3.96 -18.65
CA SER A 211 5.10 -2.60 -18.77
C SER A 211 6.59 -2.55 -18.36
N TRP A 212 6.99 -3.28 -17.31
CA TRP A 212 8.39 -3.45 -16.93
C TRP A 212 9.22 -4.10 -18.03
N ALA A 213 8.74 -5.23 -18.57
CA ALA A 213 9.40 -5.93 -19.66
C ALA A 213 9.58 -5.00 -20.88
N TRP A 214 8.52 -4.29 -21.26
CA TRP A 214 8.57 -3.34 -22.37
C TRP A 214 9.57 -2.20 -22.14
N ILE A 215 9.58 -1.60 -20.94
CA ILE A 215 10.54 -0.53 -20.59
C ILE A 215 11.96 -1.07 -20.58
N ALA A 216 12.19 -2.28 -20.05
CA ALA A 216 13.48 -2.94 -20.08
C ALA A 216 13.97 -3.16 -21.51
N THR A 217 13.13 -3.74 -22.38
CA THR A 217 13.45 -3.97 -23.80
C THR A 217 13.75 -2.66 -24.52
N LYS A 218 12.94 -1.61 -24.30
CA LYS A 218 13.17 -0.29 -24.90
C LYS A 218 14.47 0.36 -24.39
N SER A 219 14.79 0.19 -23.12
CA SER A 219 16.06 0.67 -22.53
C SER A 219 17.25 -0.07 -23.14
N LEU A 220 17.13 -1.39 -23.27
CA LEU A 220 18.13 -2.28 -23.88
C LEU A 220 18.42 -1.90 -25.32
N MET A 221 17.38 -1.74 -26.16
CA MET A 221 17.56 -1.36 -27.56
C MET A 221 18.21 0.01 -27.72
N LYS A 222 17.84 0.99 -26.87
CA LYS A 222 18.40 2.34 -26.92
C LYS A 222 19.82 2.43 -26.38
N SER A 223 20.22 1.54 -25.46
CA SER A 223 21.59 1.53 -24.93
C SER A 223 22.57 0.94 -25.93
N VAL A 224 22.16 0.01 -26.81
CA VAL A 224 23.03 -0.59 -27.85
C VAL A 224 23.66 0.48 -28.75
N MET A 225 22.85 1.37 -29.34
CA MET A 225 23.38 2.40 -30.25
C MET A 225 24.34 3.37 -29.55
N LEU A 226 23.98 3.81 -28.33
CA LEU A 226 24.83 4.72 -27.57
C LEU A 226 26.14 4.04 -27.15
N ALA A 227 26.08 2.77 -26.74
CA ALA A 227 27.26 2.01 -26.37
C ALA A 227 28.20 1.76 -27.55
N ALA A 228 27.65 1.49 -28.74
CA ALA A 228 28.42 1.37 -29.96
C ALA A 228 29.16 2.68 -30.28
N ALA A 229 28.46 3.81 -30.23
CA ALA A 229 29.06 5.13 -30.45
C ALA A 229 30.15 5.48 -29.41
N LEU A 230 29.93 5.16 -28.13
CA LEU A 230 30.93 5.41 -27.09
C LEU A 230 32.15 4.49 -27.23
N ALA A 231 31.95 3.24 -27.63
CA ALA A 231 33.04 2.29 -27.84
C ALA A 231 33.91 2.64 -29.05
N THR A 232 33.33 3.20 -30.12
CA THR A 232 34.12 3.71 -31.26
C THR A 232 34.91 4.95 -30.87
N VAL A 233 34.33 5.87 -30.09
CA VAL A 233 35.05 7.03 -29.54
C VAL A 233 36.21 6.62 -28.64
N ASP A 234 36.01 5.66 -27.72
CA ASP A 234 37.09 5.13 -26.87
C ASP A 234 38.24 4.53 -27.72
N ARG A 235 37.92 3.91 -28.88
CA ARG A 235 38.93 3.38 -29.80
C ARG A 235 39.69 4.48 -30.55
N ILE A 236 39.01 5.55 -30.95
CA ILE A 236 39.64 6.72 -31.60
C ILE A 236 40.58 7.44 -30.63
N TRP A 237 40.21 7.54 -29.35
CA TRP A 237 41.01 8.19 -28.30
C TRP A 237 42.17 7.33 -27.75
N GLY A 238 42.53 6.24 -28.43
CA GLY A 238 43.70 5.44 -28.09
C GLY A 238 43.56 4.59 -26.83
N ARG A 239 42.33 4.32 -26.35
CA ARG A 239 42.12 3.47 -25.17
C ARG A 239 42.39 2.01 -25.52
N SER A 240 43.35 1.39 -24.84
CA SER A 240 43.76 0.01 -25.08
C SER A 240 42.65 -0.99 -24.68
N GLY A 241 42.34 -1.93 -25.58
CA GLY A 241 41.34 -2.98 -25.37
C GLY A 241 40.61 -3.40 -26.65
N HIS A 242 40.13 -4.65 -26.69
CA HIS A 242 39.36 -5.16 -27.83
C HIS A 242 38.01 -4.42 -27.93
N LEU A 243 37.57 -4.10 -29.15
CA LEU A 243 36.34 -3.29 -29.39
C LEU A 243 35.12 -3.89 -28.69
N ILE A 244 34.99 -5.21 -28.69
CA ILE A 244 33.88 -5.94 -28.06
C ILE A 244 33.88 -5.71 -26.54
N VAL A 245 35.04 -5.71 -25.89
CA VAL A 245 35.17 -5.50 -24.44
C VAL A 245 34.75 -4.08 -24.06
N ASN A 246 35.18 -3.08 -24.86
CA ASN A 246 34.79 -1.69 -24.66
C ASN A 246 33.28 -1.48 -24.91
N PHE A 247 32.73 -2.12 -25.95
CA PHE A 247 31.29 -2.10 -26.23
C PHE A 247 30.48 -2.69 -25.08
N VAL A 248 30.78 -3.92 -24.64
CA VAL A 248 30.05 -4.58 -23.54
C VAL A 248 30.10 -3.75 -22.27
N ARG A 249 31.27 -3.19 -21.93
CA ARG A 249 31.43 -2.30 -20.78
C ARG A 249 30.53 -1.06 -20.87
N ARG A 250 30.54 -0.36 -22.00
CA ARG A 250 29.70 0.84 -22.22
C ARG A 250 28.22 0.50 -22.30
N TRP A 251 27.88 -0.66 -22.84
CA TRP A 251 26.51 -1.14 -22.95
C TRP A 251 25.90 -1.44 -21.59
N ILE A 252 26.60 -2.15 -20.72
CA ILE A 252 26.14 -2.42 -19.35
C ILE A 252 25.93 -1.09 -18.59
N GLN A 253 26.88 -0.16 -18.66
CA GLN A 253 26.77 1.14 -17.97
C GLN A 253 25.58 1.97 -18.49
N THR A 254 25.42 2.07 -19.80
CA THR A 254 24.35 2.87 -20.41
C THR A 254 22.97 2.22 -20.27
N PHE A 255 22.89 0.89 -20.31
CA PHE A 255 21.66 0.14 -20.06
C PHE A 255 21.16 0.34 -18.63
N SER A 256 22.02 0.09 -17.63
CA SER A 256 21.65 0.20 -16.21
C SER A 256 21.19 1.62 -15.87
N LEU A 257 21.90 2.65 -16.35
CA LEU A 257 21.52 4.04 -16.14
C LEU A 257 20.18 4.39 -16.81
N ARG A 258 19.99 4.00 -18.08
CA ARG A 258 18.75 4.29 -18.81
C ARG A 258 17.56 3.54 -18.23
N PHE A 259 17.77 2.30 -17.77
CA PHE A 259 16.74 1.50 -17.13
C PHE A 259 16.34 2.15 -15.81
N TRP A 260 17.31 2.53 -14.97
CA TRP A 260 17.08 3.28 -13.73
C TRP A 260 16.33 4.59 -13.96
N LEU A 261 16.76 5.40 -14.94
CA LEU A 261 16.10 6.66 -15.31
C LEU A 261 14.67 6.44 -15.81
N ALA A 262 14.41 5.34 -16.53
CA ALA A 262 13.09 5.02 -17.04
C ALA A 262 12.13 4.56 -15.93
N ILE A 263 12.61 3.80 -14.94
CA ILE A 263 11.83 3.29 -13.80
C ILE A 263 11.48 4.40 -12.81
N ASN A 264 12.46 5.26 -12.53
CA ASN A 264 12.33 6.36 -11.57
C ASN A 264 11.85 7.67 -12.21
N GLY A 265 11.46 7.61 -13.50
CA GLY A 265 11.07 8.70 -14.39
C GLY A 265 10.83 10.08 -13.75
N ARG A 266 11.60 11.08 -14.19
CA ARG A 266 11.39 12.53 -13.95
C ARG A 266 11.41 13.00 -12.49
N MET A 267 11.89 12.21 -11.53
CA MET A 267 12.06 12.66 -10.13
C MET A 267 13.30 13.53 -9.87
N VAL A 268 14.05 13.93 -10.89
CA VAL A 268 14.89 15.13 -10.77
C VAL A 268 13.96 16.32 -10.97
N SER A 269 13.26 16.72 -9.91
CA SER A 269 12.77 18.10 -9.87
C SER A 269 14.00 19.00 -10.02
N PRO A 270 13.98 20.06 -10.83
CA PRO A 270 15.12 20.97 -10.99
C PRO A 270 15.54 21.64 -9.66
N GLU A 271 14.73 21.53 -8.61
CA GLU A 271 14.97 22.09 -7.28
C GLU A 271 15.67 21.12 -6.30
N PHE A 272 15.71 19.81 -6.61
CA PHE A 272 16.50 18.86 -5.83
C PHE A 272 17.78 18.56 -6.60
N SER A 273 18.80 19.38 -6.36
CA SER A 273 20.18 19.09 -6.70
C SER A 273 20.47 17.65 -6.32
N VAL A 274 20.72 16.82 -7.32
CA VAL A 274 21.23 15.45 -7.16
C VAL A 274 22.33 15.50 -6.09
N PRO A 275 22.16 14.87 -4.91
CA PRO A 275 23.29 14.65 -4.03
C PRO A 275 24.27 13.83 -4.86
N THR A 276 25.41 14.42 -5.19
CA THR A 276 26.48 13.81 -5.98
C THR A 276 27.11 12.59 -5.31
N ALA A 277 26.63 12.20 -4.12
CA ALA A 277 27.00 10.98 -3.44
C ALA A 277 25.92 9.90 -3.63
N MET A 278 26.13 9.00 -4.59
CA MET A 278 25.41 7.71 -4.71
C MET A 278 25.59 6.79 -3.48
N HIS A 279 26.29 7.22 -2.43
CA HIS A 279 26.69 6.40 -1.29
C HIS A 279 25.67 6.33 -0.13
N GLU A 280 24.62 7.14 -0.09
CA GLU A 280 23.79 7.31 1.13
C GLU A 280 22.51 6.46 1.24
N PHE A 281 22.26 5.50 0.35
CA PHE A 281 21.09 4.60 0.49
C PHE A 281 21.51 3.18 0.94
N PRO A 282 21.60 2.87 2.23
CA PRO A 282 22.19 1.61 2.72
C PRO A 282 21.41 0.34 2.33
N LEU A 283 20.08 0.39 2.24
CA LEU A 283 19.25 -0.75 1.80
C LEU A 283 19.29 -0.98 0.28
N LEU A 284 19.37 0.09 -0.51
CA LEU A 284 19.48 0.03 -1.96
C LEU A 284 20.91 -0.32 -2.39
N ASN A 285 21.92 0.21 -1.70
CA ASN A 285 23.31 -0.22 -1.84
C ASN A 285 23.44 -1.68 -1.40
N GLY A 286 22.74 -2.14 -0.37
CA GLY A 286 22.66 -3.56 -0.02
C GLY A 286 22.11 -4.41 -1.16
N MET A 287 20.96 -4.05 -1.74
CA MET A 287 20.35 -4.79 -2.86
C MET A 287 21.19 -4.71 -4.15
N ILE A 288 21.77 -3.56 -4.47
CA ILE A 288 22.64 -3.37 -5.63
C ILE A 288 23.96 -4.12 -5.41
N VAL A 289 24.52 -4.12 -4.21
CA VAL A 289 25.71 -4.90 -3.84
C VAL A 289 25.40 -6.39 -3.87
N ILE A 290 24.23 -6.85 -3.42
CA ILE A 290 23.82 -8.25 -3.53
C ILE A 290 23.65 -8.66 -4.99
N CYS A 291 22.93 -7.89 -5.80
CA CYS A 291 22.81 -8.14 -7.24
C CYS A 291 24.16 -8.05 -7.96
N TRP A 292 25.04 -7.15 -7.53
CA TRP A 292 26.40 -6.99 -8.04
C TRP A 292 27.34 -8.11 -7.58
N MET A 293 27.18 -8.63 -6.37
CA MET A 293 27.92 -9.79 -5.85
C MET A 293 27.45 -11.08 -6.51
N ILE A 294 26.14 -11.26 -6.72
CA ILE A 294 25.58 -12.37 -7.51
C ILE A 294 26.13 -12.29 -8.94
N PHE A 295 26.18 -11.10 -9.53
CA PHE A 295 26.73 -10.88 -10.86
C PHE A 295 28.26 -11.10 -10.92
N GLN A 296 29.03 -10.65 -9.92
CA GLN A 296 30.47 -10.90 -9.78
C GLN A 296 30.76 -12.39 -9.60
N TYR A 297 29.94 -13.09 -8.82
CA TYR A 297 30.01 -14.54 -8.59
C TYR A 297 29.70 -15.32 -9.88
N CYS A 298 28.64 -14.95 -10.60
CA CYS A 298 28.34 -15.51 -11.93
C CYS A 298 29.43 -15.17 -12.96
N SER A 299 30.00 -13.96 -12.92
CA SER A 299 31.09 -13.55 -13.79
C SER A 299 32.41 -14.25 -13.45
N LEU A 300 32.66 -14.60 -12.18
CA LEU A 300 33.79 -15.43 -11.74
C LEU A 300 33.67 -16.85 -12.26
N LEU A 301 32.47 -17.44 -12.20
CA LEU A 301 32.20 -18.78 -12.72
C LEU A 301 32.36 -18.86 -14.25
N ILE A 302 32.10 -17.77 -14.98
CA ILE A 302 32.14 -17.73 -16.45
C ILE A 302 33.50 -17.25 -16.99
N LEU A 303 34.18 -16.31 -16.31
CA LEU A 303 35.36 -15.60 -16.85
C LEU A 303 36.62 -15.70 -15.98
N GLY A 304 36.55 -16.32 -14.79
CA GLY A 304 37.71 -16.63 -13.95
C GLY A 304 38.45 -15.43 -13.31
N LYS A 305 37.97 -14.18 -13.45
CA LYS A 305 38.58 -12.99 -12.82
C LYS A 305 37.56 -11.95 -12.34
N ILE A 306 37.90 -11.28 -11.23
CA ILE A 306 37.13 -10.19 -10.60
C ILE A 306 37.54 -8.84 -11.20
N MET A 307 36.58 -8.00 -11.61
CA MET A 307 36.84 -6.64 -12.13
C MET A 307 36.25 -5.57 -11.20
N TRP A 308 37.10 -4.64 -10.75
CA TRP A 308 36.71 -3.45 -9.97
C TRP A 308 36.89 -2.17 -10.82
N PRO A 309 35.86 -1.33 -11.01
CA PRO A 309 36.03 0.01 -11.55
C PRO A 309 36.06 1.08 -10.45
N LYS A 310 37.09 1.94 -10.49
CA LYS A 310 37.21 3.19 -9.73
C LYS A 310 36.49 4.31 -10.52
N GLU A 311 35.30 4.68 -10.05
CA GLU A 311 34.47 5.86 -10.36
C GLU A 311 33.97 6.13 -11.81
N PRO A 312 32.73 6.67 -11.98
CA PRO A 312 32.15 6.99 -13.28
C PRO A 312 32.30 8.48 -13.68
N PRO A 313 32.57 8.79 -14.97
CA PRO A 313 32.46 10.15 -15.50
C PRO A 313 31.02 10.45 -15.93
N LEU A 314 30.46 11.54 -15.41
CA LEU A 314 29.12 12.05 -15.73
C LEU A 314 29.15 12.97 -16.96
N LEU A 315 28.12 12.86 -17.82
CA LEU A 315 27.81 13.83 -18.86
C LEU A 315 26.34 14.26 -18.74
N ARG A 316 26.16 15.57 -18.51
CA ARG A 316 24.88 16.30 -18.51
C ARG A 316 24.29 16.30 -19.92
N LEU A 317 23.07 15.82 -20.09
CA LEU A 317 22.25 16.07 -21.27
C LEU A 317 20.89 16.61 -20.84
N ASN A 318 20.66 17.87 -21.19
CA ASN A 318 19.47 18.66 -20.92
C ASN A 318 18.31 18.20 -21.83
N SER A 319 17.11 18.01 -21.29
CA SER A 319 15.96 17.42 -22.00
C SER A 319 14.69 18.30 -21.92
N GLN A 320 14.79 19.55 -22.36
CA GLN A 320 13.66 20.49 -22.37
C GLN A 320 12.73 20.40 -23.60
N THR A 321 12.94 19.49 -24.56
CA THR A 321 12.28 19.62 -25.88
C THR A 321 10.97 18.84 -26.09
N PHE A 322 10.33 18.27 -25.07
CA PHE A 322 9.05 17.57 -25.25
C PHE A 322 8.05 17.92 -24.16
N ASN A 323 7.31 19.01 -24.34
CA ASN A 323 5.95 19.20 -23.81
C ASN A 323 5.37 20.53 -24.33
N LYS A 324 4.59 20.49 -25.42
CA LYS A 324 3.56 21.51 -25.75
C LYS A 324 2.65 20.96 -26.84
N ILE A 325 1.58 20.28 -26.44
CA ILE A 325 0.35 20.15 -27.24
C ILE A 325 -0.80 20.56 -26.31
N PRO A 326 -1.36 21.77 -26.45
CA PRO A 326 -2.55 22.16 -25.71
C PRO A 326 -3.78 21.56 -26.42
N SER A 327 -4.58 20.76 -25.72
CA SER A 327 -5.87 20.29 -26.24
C SER A 327 -6.97 21.32 -25.94
N PRO A 328 -7.80 21.71 -26.94
CA PRO A 328 -8.84 22.69 -26.77
C PRO A 328 -10.17 21.98 -26.47
N PHE A 329 -10.35 21.51 -25.23
CA PHE A 329 -11.68 21.06 -24.79
C PHE A 329 -11.99 21.67 -23.42
N LYS A 330 -12.94 22.62 -23.41
CA LYS A 330 -13.57 23.15 -22.20
C LYS A 330 -14.22 21.99 -21.43
N LYS A 331 -13.60 21.58 -20.33
CA LYS A 331 -14.10 20.49 -19.47
C LYS A 331 -15.25 20.98 -18.58
N PHE A 332 -16.41 20.36 -18.78
CA PHE A 332 -17.55 20.35 -17.86
C PHE A 332 -17.12 20.02 -16.40
N PRO A 333 -17.83 20.49 -15.35
CA PRO A 333 -17.48 20.26 -13.94
C PRO A 333 -17.75 18.83 -13.43
N THR A 334 -17.72 17.82 -14.29
CA THR A 334 -17.91 16.39 -13.94
C THR A 334 -16.86 15.89 -12.94
N HIS A 335 -15.65 16.45 -12.98
CA HIS A 335 -14.55 16.03 -12.10
C HIS A 335 -14.84 16.23 -10.61
N LEU A 336 -15.58 17.29 -10.23
CA LEU A 336 -15.89 17.59 -8.83
C LEU A 336 -16.93 16.61 -8.25
N VAL A 337 -17.99 16.32 -9.01
CA VAL A 337 -19.06 15.39 -8.64
C VAL A 337 -18.48 13.99 -8.41
N TRP A 338 -17.73 13.48 -9.38
CA TRP A 338 -17.04 12.20 -9.25
C TRP A 338 -16.11 12.20 -8.04
N ALA A 339 -15.31 13.24 -7.84
CA ALA A 339 -14.37 13.23 -6.73
C ALA A 339 -15.03 13.29 -5.34
N ASN A 340 -16.24 13.85 -5.21
CA ASN A 340 -17.02 13.76 -3.98
C ASN A 340 -17.62 12.36 -3.80
N PHE A 341 -18.18 11.77 -4.86
CA PHE A 341 -18.73 10.41 -4.84
C PHE A 341 -17.70 9.36 -4.34
N PHE A 342 -16.49 9.37 -4.89
CA PHE A 342 -15.45 8.43 -4.47
C PHE A 342 -14.95 8.70 -3.04
N ALA A 343 -14.94 9.95 -2.59
CA ALA A 343 -14.60 10.27 -1.20
C ALA A 343 -15.65 9.72 -0.22
N SER A 344 -16.93 9.85 -0.56
CA SER A 344 -18.03 9.26 0.21
C SER A 344 -17.94 7.73 0.24
N LEU A 345 -17.70 7.10 -0.91
CA LEU A 345 -17.52 5.65 -0.99
C LEU A 345 -16.36 5.17 -0.12
N ASN A 346 -15.19 5.82 -0.19
CA ASN A 346 -14.05 5.47 0.65
C ASN A 346 -14.35 5.65 2.15
N SER A 347 -15.12 6.68 2.52
CA SER A 347 -15.53 6.91 3.91
C SER A 347 -16.45 5.79 4.40
N ILE A 348 -17.39 5.34 3.56
CA ILE A 348 -18.27 4.20 3.86
C ILE A 348 -17.45 2.92 4.02
N CYS A 349 -16.52 2.64 3.10
CA CYS A 349 -15.63 1.49 3.19
C CYS A 349 -14.77 1.50 4.46
N LEU A 350 -14.33 2.68 4.90
CA LEU A 350 -13.56 2.86 6.14
C LEU A 350 -14.40 2.49 7.36
N LEU A 351 -15.60 3.07 7.49
CA LEU A 351 -16.50 2.76 8.60
C LEU A 351 -16.89 1.28 8.61
N TRP A 352 -17.16 0.71 7.43
CA TRP A 352 -17.46 -0.70 7.28
C TRP A 352 -16.27 -1.59 7.69
N GLY A 353 -15.03 -1.23 7.31
CA GLY A 353 -13.83 -1.99 7.69
C GLY A 353 -13.56 -1.96 9.20
N ILE A 354 -13.77 -0.82 9.86
CA ILE A 354 -13.67 -0.71 11.33
C ILE A 354 -14.73 -1.59 11.99
N ALA A 355 -16.00 -1.41 11.61
CA ALA A 355 -17.11 -2.20 12.15
C ALA A 355 -16.89 -3.70 11.94
N ALA A 356 -16.42 -4.10 10.75
CA ALA A 356 -16.18 -5.49 10.43
C ALA A 356 -15.09 -6.11 11.33
N THR A 357 -14.02 -5.36 11.60
CA THR A 357 -12.93 -5.81 12.47
C THR A 357 -13.39 -5.90 13.93
N GLU A 358 -13.99 -4.84 14.46
CA GLU A 358 -14.42 -4.77 15.87
C GLU A 358 -15.54 -5.79 16.20
N CYS A 359 -16.54 -5.89 15.33
CA CYS A 359 -17.62 -6.86 15.52
C CYS A 359 -17.11 -8.31 15.39
N THR A 360 -16.15 -8.59 14.51
CA THR A 360 -15.55 -9.93 14.42
C THR A 360 -14.84 -10.29 15.72
N ILE A 361 -14.07 -9.38 16.31
CA ILE A 361 -13.36 -9.65 17.58
C ILE A 361 -14.36 -9.85 18.71
N TYR A 362 -15.35 -8.95 18.82
CA TYR A 362 -16.34 -8.99 19.88
C TYR A 362 -17.24 -10.24 19.82
N TRP A 363 -17.79 -10.57 18.64
CA TRP A 363 -18.73 -11.69 18.50
C TRP A 363 -18.08 -13.07 18.55
N ASN A 364 -16.76 -13.14 18.40
CA ASN A 364 -15.98 -14.37 18.58
C ASN A 364 -15.30 -14.45 19.96
N HIS A 365 -15.65 -13.55 20.90
CA HIS A 365 -15.18 -13.60 22.28
C HIS A 365 -13.66 -13.73 22.39
N ILE A 366 -12.95 -12.91 21.61
CA ILE A 366 -11.48 -12.87 21.62
C ILE A 366 -11.04 -11.95 22.78
N TYR A 367 -10.41 -12.53 23.80
CA TYR A 367 -9.92 -11.81 24.97
C TYR A 367 -8.45 -11.42 24.82
N ASN A 368 -7.95 -10.59 25.75
CA ASN A 368 -6.56 -10.13 25.82
C ASN A 368 -6.04 -9.32 24.62
N VAL A 369 -6.95 -8.77 23.80
CA VAL A 369 -6.63 -7.92 22.63
C VAL A 369 -7.09 -6.46 22.76
N TYR A 370 -7.61 -6.07 23.93
CA TYR A 370 -8.10 -4.72 24.25
C TYR A 370 -7.14 -3.91 25.15
N SER A 371 -5.99 -4.47 25.51
CA SER A 371 -4.94 -3.77 26.24
C SER A 371 -3.73 -3.53 25.34
N VAL A 372 -3.01 -2.44 25.58
CA VAL A 372 -1.73 -2.15 24.92
C VAL A 372 -0.61 -2.66 25.85
N SER A 373 -0.30 -3.94 25.74
CA SER A 373 0.65 -4.62 26.65
C SER A 373 2.02 -4.90 26.00
N SER A 374 2.13 -4.86 24.67
CA SER A 374 3.37 -5.18 23.95
C SER A 374 3.94 -4.01 23.17
N THR A 375 5.26 -3.96 23.06
CA THR A 375 5.98 -2.96 22.25
C THR A 375 5.59 -3.04 20.76
N GLY A 376 5.23 -4.23 20.27
CA GLY A 376 4.75 -4.45 18.91
C GLY A 376 3.47 -3.66 18.58
N GLN A 377 2.63 -3.40 19.58
CA GLN A 377 1.42 -2.59 19.44
C GLN A 377 1.68 -1.09 19.60
N LEU A 378 2.72 -0.71 20.35
CA LEU A 378 3.03 0.68 20.64
C LEU A 378 3.53 1.42 19.39
N ILE A 379 4.34 0.78 18.55
CA ILE A 379 4.92 1.40 17.35
C ILE A 379 3.82 1.86 16.37
N PRO A 380 2.88 1.00 15.93
CA PRO A 380 1.81 1.42 15.03
C PRO A 380 0.89 2.48 15.63
N LEU A 381 0.63 2.40 16.94
CA LEU A 381 -0.18 3.38 17.66
C LEU A 381 0.44 4.78 17.62
N ILE A 382 1.72 4.90 17.99
CA ILE A 382 2.43 6.18 18.00
C ILE A 382 2.50 6.77 16.59
N ILE A 383 2.86 5.96 15.59
CA ILE A 383 2.93 6.41 14.20
C ILE A 383 1.56 6.88 13.71
N GLY A 384 0.49 6.14 14.02
CA GLY A 384 -0.87 6.52 13.66
C GLY A 384 -1.32 7.84 14.30
N ILE A 385 -1.03 8.04 15.59
CA ILE A 385 -1.32 9.29 16.30
C ILE A 385 -0.52 10.46 15.72
N ALA A 386 0.79 10.29 15.53
CA ALA A 386 1.66 11.34 15.03
C ALA A 386 1.24 11.80 13.62
N ASN A 387 0.98 10.87 12.71
CA ASN A 387 0.51 11.19 11.37
C ASN A 387 -0.86 11.89 11.39
N PHE A 388 -1.77 11.43 12.25
CA PHE A 388 -3.09 12.07 12.39
C PHE A 388 -2.98 13.52 12.87
N ILE A 389 -2.20 13.75 13.94
CA ILE A 389 -1.95 15.10 14.46
C ILE A 389 -1.30 15.98 13.38
N GLN A 390 -0.28 15.47 12.68
CA GLN A 390 0.41 16.20 11.62
C GLN A 390 -0.56 16.67 10.51
N ILE A 391 -1.45 15.79 10.05
CA ILE A 391 -2.42 16.12 9.01
C ILE A 391 -3.47 17.11 9.52
N VAL A 392 -4.04 16.88 10.70
CA VAL A 392 -5.03 17.78 11.29
C VAL A 392 -4.43 19.18 11.51
N TYR A 393 -3.23 19.25 12.08
CA TYR A 393 -2.51 20.51 12.28
C TYR A 393 -2.25 21.25 10.97
N THR A 394 -1.81 20.55 9.93
CA THR A 394 -1.58 21.14 8.60
C THR A 394 -2.87 21.70 7.99
N ILE A 395 -4.00 20.98 8.15
CA ILE A 395 -5.31 21.44 7.68
C ILE A 395 -5.74 22.72 8.42
N ILE A 396 -5.55 22.77 9.74
CA ILE A 396 -5.90 23.94 10.56
C ILE A 396 -5.05 25.15 10.12
N LEU A 397 -3.75 24.99 9.95
CA LEU A 397 -2.85 26.06 9.51
C LEU A 397 -3.13 26.54 8.08
N GLN A 398 -3.43 25.64 7.14
CA GLN A 398 -3.78 26.05 5.78
C GLN A 398 -5.06 26.90 5.75
N LYS A 399 -6.00 26.62 6.66
CA LYS A 399 -7.24 27.38 6.80
C LYS A 399 -7.04 28.76 7.46
N SER A 400 -5.96 28.96 8.21
CA SER A 400 -5.63 30.25 8.83
C SER A 400 -4.77 31.19 7.96
N GLN A 401 -4.19 30.69 6.86
CA GLN A 401 -3.38 31.47 5.91
C GLN A 401 -4.11 32.25 4.77
N PRO A 402 -5.46 32.30 4.61
CA PRO A 402 -6.05 32.92 3.42
C PRO A 402 -6.08 34.47 3.44
N ILE A 403 -5.48 35.15 4.42
CA ILE A 403 -5.59 36.62 4.56
C ILE A 403 -4.25 37.35 4.32
N THR A 404 -3.11 36.73 4.60
CA THR A 404 -1.82 37.45 4.57
C THR A 404 -1.23 37.58 3.18
N SER A 405 -1.41 36.59 2.29
CA SER A 405 -0.82 36.63 0.94
C SER A 405 -1.46 37.69 0.03
N ASP A 406 -2.76 37.92 0.18
CA ASP A 406 -3.48 38.91 -0.63
C ASP A 406 -3.16 40.34 -0.17
N ILE A 407 -2.95 40.57 1.13
CA ILE A 407 -2.51 41.88 1.66
C ILE A 407 -1.08 42.20 1.21
N VAL A 408 -0.17 41.21 1.20
CA VAL A 408 1.21 41.42 0.74
C VAL A 408 1.27 41.63 -0.78
N LEU A 409 0.49 40.90 -1.59
CA LEU A 409 0.42 41.16 -3.03
C LEU A 409 -0.19 42.53 -3.35
N VAL A 410 -1.26 42.93 -2.65
CA VAL A 410 -1.86 44.26 -2.83
C VAL A 410 -0.88 45.36 -2.45
N SER A 411 -0.10 45.20 -1.37
CA SER A 411 0.91 46.19 -0.97
C SER A 411 2.08 46.32 -1.97
N HIS A 412 2.51 45.23 -2.60
CA HIS A 412 3.54 45.26 -3.63
C HIS A 412 3.02 45.82 -4.96
N THR A 413 1.76 45.57 -5.30
CA THR A 413 1.14 46.10 -6.52
C THR A 413 0.87 47.61 -6.40
N LEU A 414 0.44 48.09 -5.23
CA LEU A 414 0.28 49.52 -4.95
C LEU A 414 1.61 50.28 -5.01
N ARG A 415 2.71 49.67 -4.54
CA ARG A 415 4.04 50.29 -4.55
C ARG A 415 4.63 50.45 -5.97
N TYR A 416 4.11 49.69 -6.95
CA TYR A 416 4.47 49.82 -8.37
C TYR A 416 3.61 50.84 -9.12
N TRP A 417 2.47 51.26 -8.57
CA TRP A 417 1.59 52.28 -9.16
C TRP A 417 1.82 53.68 -8.61
N THR A 418 2.57 53.83 -7.51
CA THR A 418 2.91 55.12 -6.88
C THR A 418 4.35 55.60 -7.18
N ARG A 419 5.00 55.05 -8.20
CA ARG A 419 6.25 55.55 -8.79
C ARG A 419 6.07 55.61 -10.29
#